data_AF-A0AAW1PN56-F1
#
_entry.id   AF-A0AAW1PN56-F1
#
_cell.length_a   1.000
_cell.length_b   1.000
_cell.length_c   1.000
_cell.angle_alpha   90.00
_cell.angle_beta   90.00
_cell.angle_gamma   90.00
#
_symmetry.space_group_name_H-M   'P 1'
#
loop_
_entity.id
_entity.type
_entity.pdbx_description
1 polymer ?
#
loop_
_entity_poly.entity_id
_entity_poly.type
_entity_poly.pdbx_seq_one_letter_code
_entity_poly.pdbx_strand_id
1 'polypeptide(L)'
;MRKSTSVHLSSLGGGMFDKTVRALPFDTSLLALAGLLGALIFYTCHCVWVSAEMYSAPSIVLQSRSPNGDVHVFDDFREAYAWLNANTHDNAKVASWWDYGYQTTAMANRTVIVDNNTWNNTHIATVGRAMSSPERKAWHIYRSLDVEYVLVVFGGFIGYPSDDINKFLWMVRIGGGVFPEIKERDYLGQGNYRVDAGAGKALLDCLMYKLSYYRFAEAAMLTTGRRGFDRVRNVEIGNMDIKLNYFHEVFTSEHWMVRIYKLNDRPNRESKLKNTRRSRMGRRRPPKRKLPSGALA
;
A
#
# COMPACT_ATOMS: atom_id res chain seq x y z
N MET A 1 -45.27 14.23 -66.31
CA MET A 1 -44.16 14.40 -67.28
C MET A 1 -43.08 15.27 -66.66
N ARG A 2 -42.05 14.68 -66.02
CA ARG A 2 -40.87 15.44 -65.54
C ARG A 2 -39.72 15.20 -66.51
N LYS A 3 -39.20 16.28 -67.09
CA LYS A 3 -38.08 16.28 -68.04
C LYS A 3 -36.80 15.87 -67.32
N SER A 4 -36.08 14.95 -67.96
CA SER A 4 -34.73 14.51 -67.62
C SER A 4 -33.72 15.58 -68.05
N THR A 5 -32.81 15.95 -67.16
CA THR A 5 -31.62 16.74 -67.48
C THR A 5 -30.41 15.83 -67.27
N SER A 6 -29.80 15.37 -68.36
CA SER A 6 -28.56 14.61 -68.34
C SER A 6 -27.37 15.57 -68.29
N VAL A 7 -26.43 15.31 -67.38
CA VAL A 7 -25.10 15.93 -67.39
C VAL A 7 -24.11 14.83 -67.71
N HIS A 8 -23.46 14.94 -68.87
CA HIS A 8 -22.38 14.07 -69.30
C HIS A 8 -21.07 14.53 -68.65
N LEU A 9 -20.36 13.63 -67.95
CA LEU A 9 -18.95 13.79 -67.62
C LEU A 9 -18.15 12.69 -68.32
N SER A 10 -17.21 13.10 -69.16
CA SER A 10 -16.34 12.26 -69.96
C SER A 10 -15.18 11.66 -69.14
N SER A 11 -14.89 10.40 -69.47
CA SER A 11 -13.79 9.53 -69.05
C SER A 11 -12.43 10.20 -68.80
N LEU A 12 -11.79 9.86 -67.67
CA LEU A 12 -10.34 9.76 -67.49
C LEU A 12 -10.02 9.03 -66.17
N GLY A 13 -9.30 7.90 -66.24
CA GLY A 13 -8.63 7.26 -65.11
C GLY A 13 -9.19 5.89 -64.72
N GLY A 14 -8.48 4.83 -65.09
CA GLY A 14 -8.74 3.48 -64.58
C GLY A 14 -8.55 3.41 -63.07
N GLY A 15 -9.54 2.85 -62.37
CA GLY A 15 -9.49 2.69 -60.91
C GLY A 15 -10.72 1.97 -60.38
N MET A 16 -10.69 0.63 -60.39
CA MET A 16 -11.30 -0.30 -59.42
C MET A 16 -12.71 -0.03 -58.83
N PHE A 17 -13.58 0.74 -59.47
CA PHE A 17 -14.96 0.96 -59.03
C PHE A 17 -15.91 1.06 -60.23
N ASP A 18 -16.23 -0.09 -60.84
CA ASP A 18 -17.29 -0.16 -61.84
C ASP A 18 -18.67 -0.42 -61.21
N LYS A 19 -19.69 0.14 -61.83
CA LYS A 19 -21.00 0.54 -61.27
C LYS A 19 -21.94 -0.63 -60.97
N THR A 20 -22.46 -0.70 -59.75
CA THR A 20 -23.88 -0.95 -59.43
C THR A 20 -24.17 -0.64 -57.94
N VAL A 21 -24.10 0.64 -57.55
CA VAL A 21 -24.65 1.04 -56.24
C VAL A 21 -26.18 1.04 -56.35
N ARG A 22 -26.81 -0.11 -56.10
CA ARG A 22 -28.26 -0.17 -55.93
C ARG A 22 -28.61 0.58 -54.65
N ALA A 23 -29.41 1.64 -54.76
CA ALA A 23 -29.94 2.33 -53.60
C ALA A 23 -30.70 1.31 -52.73
N LEU A 24 -30.38 1.28 -51.43
CA LEU A 24 -31.09 0.44 -50.48
C LEU A 24 -32.58 0.82 -50.48
N PRO A 25 -33.51 -0.15 -50.44
CA PRO A 25 -34.93 0.14 -50.27
C PRO A 25 -35.17 1.11 -49.12
N PHE A 26 -36.14 2.02 -49.26
CA PHE A 26 -36.43 3.07 -48.29
C PHE A 26 -36.62 2.50 -46.87
N ASP A 27 -37.38 1.41 -46.74
CA ASP A 27 -37.66 0.75 -45.46
C ASP A 27 -36.39 0.19 -44.80
N THR A 28 -35.49 -0.41 -45.58
CA THR A 28 -34.20 -0.92 -45.08
C THR A 28 -33.26 0.20 -44.64
N SER A 29 -33.26 1.32 -45.37
CA SER A 29 -32.47 2.50 -45.02
C SER A 29 -32.98 3.16 -43.74
N LEU A 30 -34.30 3.24 -43.58
CA LEU A 30 -34.93 3.77 -42.37
C LEU A 30 -34.65 2.90 -41.14
N LEU A 31 -34.75 1.58 -41.27
CA LEU A 31 -34.41 0.64 -40.20
C LEU A 31 -32.93 0.70 -39.82
N ALA A 32 -32.03 0.81 -40.81
CA ALA A 32 -30.60 0.95 -40.55
C ALA A 32 -30.27 2.27 -39.84
N LEU A 33 -30.89 3.39 -40.24
CA LEU A 33 -30.73 4.69 -39.59
C LEU A 33 -31.32 4.69 -38.18
N ALA A 34 -32.48 4.09 -37.96
CA ALA A 34 -33.09 3.96 -36.64
C ALA A 34 -32.25 3.07 -35.71
N GLY A 35 -31.71 1.96 -36.22
CA GLY A 35 -30.80 1.09 -35.49
C GLY A 35 -29.49 1.80 -35.12
N LEU A 36 -28.91 2.57 -36.05
CA LEU A 36 -27.74 3.39 -35.78
C LEU A 36 -28.03 4.47 -34.73
N LEU A 37 -29.16 5.17 -34.84
CA LEU A 37 -29.58 6.16 -33.86
C LEU A 37 -29.79 5.53 -32.48
N GLY A 38 -30.45 4.37 -32.41
CA GLY A 38 -30.64 3.61 -31.17
C GLY A 38 -29.31 3.18 -30.54
N ALA A 39 -28.36 2.72 -31.35
CA ALA A 39 -27.02 2.37 -30.88
C ALA A 39 -26.25 3.59 -30.36
N LEU A 40 -26.36 4.75 -31.02
CA LEU A 40 -25.73 6.01 -30.56
C LEU A 40 -26.34 6.53 -29.26
N ILE A 41 -27.67 6.42 -29.10
CA ILE A 41 -28.36 6.77 -27.86
C ILE A 41 -27.91 5.82 -26.74
N PHE A 42 -27.91 4.52 -26.99
CA PHE A 42 -27.43 3.53 -26.02
C PHE A 42 -25.98 3.78 -25.61
N TYR A 43 -25.10 4.03 -26.59
CA TYR A 43 -23.69 4.37 -26.34
C TYR A 43 -23.56 5.61 -25.45
N THR A 44 -24.31 6.68 -25.76
CA THR A 44 -24.27 7.91 -24.98
C THR A 44 -24.78 7.70 -23.55
N CYS A 45 -25.92 7.03 -23.39
CA CYS A 45 -26.47 6.70 -22.07
C CYS A 45 -25.52 5.82 -21.26
N HIS A 46 -24.90 4.83 -21.91
CA HIS A 46 -23.91 3.95 -21.29
C HIS A 46 -22.67 4.74 -20.84
N CYS A 47 -22.11 5.58 -21.70
CA CYS A 47 -20.96 6.42 -21.34
C CYS A 47 -21.28 7.34 -20.16
N VAL A 48 -22.44 8.00 -20.17
CA VAL A 48 -22.86 8.88 -19.06
C VAL A 48 -22.99 8.08 -17.75
N TRP A 49 -23.64 6.92 -17.79
CA TRP A 49 -23.81 6.07 -16.61
C TRP A 49 -22.47 5.56 -16.07
N VAL A 50 -21.58 5.05 -16.95
CA VAL A 50 -20.24 4.58 -16.55
C VAL A 50 -19.41 5.74 -15.98
N SER A 51 -19.42 6.92 -16.62
CA SER A 51 -18.72 8.09 -16.10
C SER A 51 -19.22 8.52 -14.74
N ALA A 52 -20.53 8.52 -14.51
CA ALA A 52 -21.13 8.92 -13.24
C ALA A 52 -20.84 7.92 -12.12
N GLU A 53 -20.99 6.61 -12.37
CA GLU A 53 -20.93 5.60 -11.31
C GLU A 53 -19.51 5.05 -11.08
N MET A 54 -18.68 4.92 -12.13
CA MET A 54 -17.39 4.22 -12.04
C MET A 54 -16.19 5.17 -11.98
N TYR A 55 -16.20 6.25 -12.76
CA TYR A 55 -15.05 7.15 -12.88
C TYR A 55 -15.11 8.38 -11.95
N SER A 56 -16.30 8.77 -11.50
CA SER A 56 -16.50 9.96 -10.66
C SER A 56 -16.38 9.68 -9.16
N ALA A 57 -15.32 8.96 -8.76
CA ALA A 57 -15.04 8.63 -7.37
C ALA A 57 -13.70 9.26 -6.92
N PRO A 58 -13.70 10.20 -5.95
CA PRO A 58 -12.47 10.76 -5.43
C PRO A 58 -11.67 9.70 -4.65
N SER A 59 -10.34 9.73 -4.77
CA SER A 59 -9.45 8.79 -4.08
C SER A 59 -8.96 9.28 -2.71
N ILE A 60 -9.18 10.56 -2.40
CA ILE A 60 -8.77 11.18 -1.12
C ILE A 60 -9.88 11.13 -0.06
N VAL A 61 -11.13 11.28 -0.48
CA VAL A 61 -12.32 11.13 0.37
C VAL A 61 -13.01 9.84 -0.05
N LEU A 62 -13.11 8.87 0.86
CA LEU A 62 -13.79 7.61 0.53
C LEU A 62 -15.26 7.71 0.87
N GLN A 63 -16.09 7.07 0.06
CA GLN A 63 -17.52 6.97 0.31
C GLN A 63 -17.91 5.50 0.41
N SER A 64 -18.67 5.15 1.44
CA SER A 64 -19.33 3.86 1.56
C SER A 64 -20.84 4.07 1.63
N ARG A 65 -21.59 3.23 0.95
CA ARG A 65 -23.06 3.22 1.04
C ARG A 65 -23.49 2.13 2.02
N SER A 66 -24.21 2.54 3.05
CA SER A 66 -24.89 1.64 3.97
C SER A 66 -26.00 0.86 3.23
N PRO A 67 -26.37 -0.36 3.67
CA PRO A 67 -27.52 -1.08 3.13
C PRO A 67 -28.83 -0.27 3.14
N ASN A 68 -28.94 0.71 4.04
CA ASN A 68 -30.11 1.58 4.16
C ASN A 68 -30.10 2.77 3.17
N GLY A 69 -29.05 2.92 2.36
CA GLY A 69 -28.89 4.02 1.40
C GLY A 69 -28.10 5.21 1.93
N ASP A 70 -27.76 5.25 3.22
CA ASP A 70 -26.94 6.31 3.81
C ASP A 70 -25.52 6.30 3.24
N VAL A 71 -25.01 7.48 2.88
CA VAL A 71 -23.63 7.66 2.41
C VAL A 71 -22.75 8.06 3.59
N HIS A 72 -21.82 7.19 3.97
CA HIS A 72 -20.77 7.48 4.93
C HIS A 72 -19.52 7.96 4.21
N VAL A 73 -19.02 9.11 4.64
CA VAL A 73 -17.85 9.77 4.05
C VAL A 73 -16.67 9.62 5.02
N PHE A 74 -15.60 8.99 4.58
CA PHE A 74 -14.35 8.85 5.34
C PHE A 74 -13.34 9.86 4.81
N ASP A 75 -12.92 10.76 5.69
CA ASP A 75 -12.02 11.86 5.37
C ASP A 75 -10.68 11.82 6.12
N ASP A 76 -10.33 10.63 6.58
CA ASP A 76 -9.16 10.36 7.41
C ASP A 76 -7.83 10.81 6.79
N PHE A 77 -7.70 10.78 5.46
CA PHE A 77 -6.50 11.26 4.79
C PHE A 77 -6.31 12.77 4.96
N ARG A 78 -7.36 13.57 4.71
CA ARG A 78 -7.27 15.03 4.88
C ARG A 78 -7.09 15.39 6.35
N GLU A 79 -7.77 14.67 7.25
CA GLU A 79 -7.61 14.81 8.70
C GLU A 79 -6.14 14.63 9.11
N ALA A 80 -5.51 13.53 8.69
CA ALA A 80 -4.12 13.22 9.00
C ALA A 80 -3.13 14.22 8.40
N TYR A 81 -3.34 14.64 7.14
CA TYR A 81 -2.50 15.64 6.50
C TYR A 81 -2.64 17.03 7.14
N ALA A 82 -3.85 17.42 7.52
CA ALA A 82 -4.09 18.65 8.27
C ALA A 82 -3.41 18.60 9.65
N TRP A 83 -3.47 17.46 10.33
CA TRP A 83 -2.77 17.27 11.60
C TRP A 83 -1.26 17.44 11.44
N LEU A 84 -0.65 16.80 10.42
CA LEU A 84 0.78 16.97 10.13
C LEU A 84 1.14 18.43 9.88
N ASN A 85 0.32 19.13 9.08
CA ASN A 85 0.59 20.52 8.73
C ASN A 85 0.47 21.48 9.94
N ALA A 86 -0.46 21.22 10.86
CA ALA A 86 -0.70 22.10 12.00
C ALA A 86 0.17 21.78 13.23
N ASN A 87 0.61 20.53 13.40
CA ASN A 87 1.20 20.04 14.66
C ASN A 87 2.68 19.63 14.55
N THR A 88 3.29 19.77 13.39
CA THR A 88 4.73 19.51 13.19
C THR A 88 5.42 20.77 12.69
N HIS A 89 6.74 20.88 12.85
CA HIS A 89 7.48 22.03 12.31
C HIS A 89 7.64 21.89 10.78
N ASP A 90 7.83 23.02 10.08
CA ASP A 90 7.83 23.08 8.61
C ASP A 90 8.88 22.16 7.96
N ASN A 91 10.05 22.03 8.60
CA ASN A 91 11.14 21.19 8.11
C ASN A 91 11.03 19.71 8.51
N ALA A 92 9.92 19.28 9.11
CA ALA A 92 9.73 17.91 9.56
C ALA A 92 9.75 16.96 8.36
N LYS A 93 10.52 15.87 8.49
CA LYS A 93 10.64 14.84 7.45
C LYS A 93 9.74 13.66 7.75
N VAL A 94 8.85 13.39 6.81
CA VAL A 94 7.86 12.32 6.89
C VAL A 94 8.25 11.18 5.95
N ALA A 95 8.37 9.97 6.49
CA ALA A 95 8.50 8.75 5.70
C ALA A 95 7.13 8.07 5.54
N SER A 96 6.79 7.76 4.30
CA SER A 96 5.62 6.97 3.92
C SER A 96 6.00 6.05 2.76
N TRP A 97 5.10 5.15 2.36
CA TRP A 97 5.24 4.52 1.05
C TRP A 97 5.15 5.58 -0.07
N TRP A 98 5.75 5.29 -1.22
CA TRP A 98 5.94 6.28 -2.30
C TRP A 98 4.62 6.73 -2.93
N ASP A 99 3.58 5.89 -2.92
CA ASP A 99 2.22 6.20 -3.39
C ASP A 99 1.70 7.52 -2.80
N TYR A 100 2.04 7.83 -1.55
CA TYR A 100 1.48 8.95 -0.79
C TYR A 100 2.38 10.21 -0.80
N GLY A 101 3.54 10.17 -1.46
CA GLY A 101 4.53 11.25 -1.36
C GLY A 101 4.01 12.60 -1.90
N TYR A 102 3.35 12.60 -3.06
CA TYR A 102 2.74 13.81 -3.61
C TYR A 102 1.59 14.35 -2.76
N GLN A 103 0.76 13.46 -2.20
CA GLN A 103 -0.36 13.86 -1.33
C GLN A 103 0.16 14.50 -0.04
N THR A 104 1.14 13.86 0.60
CA THR A 104 1.79 14.41 1.81
C THR A 104 2.43 15.78 1.53
N THR A 105 3.13 15.92 0.40
CA THR A 105 3.74 17.21 0.04
C THR A 105 2.69 18.28 -0.23
N ALA A 106 1.65 17.96 -1.02
CA ALA A 106 0.64 18.93 -1.44
C ALA A 106 -0.32 19.34 -0.30
N MET A 107 -0.72 18.40 0.56
CA MET A 107 -1.74 18.63 1.59
C MET A 107 -1.14 18.90 2.97
N ALA A 108 -0.12 18.14 3.36
CA ALA A 108 0.53 18.34 4.65
C ALA A 108 1.65 19.39 4.62
N ASN A 109 2.10 19.81 3.43
CA ASN A 109 3.21 20.75 3.24
C ASN A 109 4.45 20.34 4.06
N ARG A 110 4.87 19.08 3.94
CA ARG A 110 6.05 18.53 4.64
C ARG A 110 7.02 17.85 3.69
N THR A 111 8.28 17.80 4.09
CA THR A 111 9.33 17.13 3.33
C THR A 111 9.12 15.62 3.37
N VAL A 112 9.09 14.99 2.21
CA VAL A 112 8.97 13.52 2.07
C VAL A 112 10.29 12.89 1.67
N ILE A 113 10.51 11.65 2.10
CA ILE A 113 11.72 10.90 1.74
C ILE A 113 11.61 10.29 0.35
N VAL A 114 10.46 9.71 0.01
CA VAL A 114 10.19 9.08 -1.28
C VAL A 114 8.89 9.60 -1.86
N ASP A 115 8.82 9.67 -3.19
CA ASP A 115 7.68 10.19 -3.92
C ASP A 115 7.27 9.30 -5.10
N ASN A 116 6.17 9.69 -5.75
CA ASN A 116 5.55 8.94 -6.83
C ASN A 116 6.26 9.16 -8.19
N ASN A 117 7.37 9.92 -8.23
CA ASN A 117 8.17 10.06 -9.46
C ASN A 117 9.07 8.83 -9.68
N THR A 118 9.45 8.14 -8.60
CA THR A 118 10.17 6.85 -8.64
C THR A 118 11.50 6.80 -9.40
N TRP A 119 12.16 7.94 -9.59
CA TRP A 119 13.42 8.03 -10.34
C TRP A 119 14.63 7.38 -9.63
N ASN A 120 14.60 7.26 -8.30
CA ASN A 120 15.68 6.66 -7.50
C ASN A 120 15.21 5.39 -6.77
N ASN A 121 15.36 4.25 -7.43
CA ASN A 121 14.96 2.94 -6.91
C ASN A 121 15.66 2.55 -5.60
N THR A 122 16.93 2.94 -5.43
CA THR A 122 17.69 2.64 -4.19
C THR A 122 17.07 3.34 -2.99
N HIS A 123 16.54 4.56 -3.18
CA HIS A 123 15.90 5.30 -2.11
C HIS A 123 14.57 4.65 -1.68
N ILE A 124 13.75 4.24 -2.65
CA ILE A 124 12.52 3.47 -2.40
C ILE A 124 12.83 2.15 -1.70
N ALA A 125 13.84 1.42 -2.18
CA ALA A 125 14.28 0.19 -1.56
C ALA A 125 14.75 0.39 -0.11
N THR A 126 15.31 1.56 0.23
CA THR A 126 15.73 1.88 1.60
C THR A 126 14.53 2.08 2.53
N VAL A 127 13.47 2.76 2.07
CA VAL A 127 12.20 2.85 2.80
C VAL A 127 11.53 1.48 2.92
N GLY A 128 11.49 0.69 1.83
CA GLY A 128 10.99 -0.69 1.85
C GLY A 128 11.79 -1.58 2.81
N ARG A 129 13.10 -1.38 2.90
CA ARG A 129 13.98 -2.06 3.87
C ARG A 129 13.67 -1.66 5.30
N ALA A 130 13.39 -0.38 5.57
CA ALA A 130 13.01 0.08 6.90
C ALA A 130 11.66 -0.54 7.32
N MET A 131 10.63 -0.42 6.49
CA MET A 131 9.28 -0.93 6.77
C MET A 131 9.24 -2.45 6.97
N SER A 132 10.07 -3.20 6.24
CA SER A 132 10.14 -4.67 6.34
C SER A 132 11.13 -5.20 7.39
N SER A 133 11.93 -4.33 8.02
CA SER A 133 12.89 -4.73 9.06
C SER A 133 12.27 -4.73 10.46
N PRO A 134 12.87 -5.44 11.45
CA PRO A 134 12.51 -5.29 12.85
C PRO A 134 12.67 -3.86 13.34
N GLU A 135 11.83 -3.47 14.30
CA GLU A 135 11.69 -2.10 14.83
C GLU A 135 13.02 -1.37 15.07
N ARG A 136 13.96 -1.99 15.81
CA ARG A 136 15.27 -1.38 16.11
C ARG A 136 16.09 -1.07 14.85
N LYS A 137 16.11 -2.00 13.88
CA LYS A 137 16.87 -1.81 12.64
C LYS A 137 16.22 -0.73 11.78
N ALA A 138 14.89 -0.73 11.70
CA ALA A 138 14.14 0.29 10.99
C ALA A 138 14.37 1.69 11.58
N TRP A 139 14.40 1.82 12.91
CA TRP A 139 14.74 3.06 13.60
C TRP A 139 16.13 3.59 13.22
N HIS A 140 17.16 2.73 13.17
CA HIS A 140 18.49 3.14 12.72
C HIS A 140 18.50 3.63 11.27
N ILE A 141 17.77 2.97 10.37
CA ILE A 141 17.66 3.38 8.96
C ILE A 141 16.97 4.74 8.87
N TYR A 142 15.82 4.91 9.51
CA TYR A 142 15.10 6.19 9.48
C TYR A 142 15.88 7.34 10.13
N ARG A 143 16.61 7.09 11.22
CA ARG A 143 17.53 8.08 11.79
C ARG A 143 18.67 8.45 10.86
N SER A 144 19.18 7.51 10.04
CA SER A 144 20.21 7.83 9.04
C SER A 144 19.68 8.70 7.88
N LEU A 145 18.36 8.66 7.65
CA LEU A 145 17.65 9.49 6.67
C LEU A 145 17.08 10.77 7.28
N ASP A 146 17.36 11.02 8.57
CA ASP A 146 16.85 12.16 9.33
C ASP A 146 15.32 12.24 9.36
N VAL A 147 14.65 11.09 9.34
CA VAL A 147 13.19 10.99 9.44
C VAL A 147 12.72 11.24 10.87
N GLU A 148 11.63 11.97 11.01
CA GLU A 148 11.02 12.27 12.30
C GLU A 148 9.66 11.59 12.48
N TYR A 149 8.88 11.52 11.40
CA TYR A 149 7.55 10.95 11.39
C TYR A 149 7.44 9.82 10.37
N VAL A 150 6.67 8.79 10.71
CA VAL A 150 6.32 7.68 9.83
C VAL A 150 4.80 7.63 9.71
N LEU A 151 4.31 7.74 8.48
CA LEU A 151 2.89 7.60 8.14
C LEU A 151 2.66 6.21 7.55
N VAL A 152 1.68 5.50 8.09
CA VAL A 152 1.20 4.21 7.57
C VAL A 152 -0.31 4.24 7.35
N VAL A 153 -0.74 3.64 6.24
CA VAL A 153 -2.17 3.47 5.92
C VAL A 153 -2.61 2.08 6.37
N PHE A 154 -3.64 2.02 7.21
CA PHE A 154 -4.15 0.80 7.80
C PHE A 154 -5.66 0.68 7.60
N GLY A 155 -6.11 -0.30 6.83
CA GLY A 155 -7.53 -0.45 6.50
C GLY A 155 -8.27 -1.49 7.32
N GLY A 156 -7.59 -2.23 8.20
CA GLY A 156 -8.14 -3.40 8.88
C GLY A 156 -9.33 -3.10 9.80
N PHE A 157 -9.49 -1.85 10.26
CA PHE A 157 -10.56 -1.42 11.16
C PHE A 157 -11.91 -1.18 10.45
N ILE A 158 -11.88 -0.62 9.24
CA ILE A 158 -13.09 -0.34 8.44
C ILE A 158 -13.28 -1.26 7.24
N GLY A 159 -12.27 -2.04 6.87
CA GLY A 159 -12.30 -2.88 5.68
C GLY A 159 -11.80 -2.19 4.41
N TYR A 160 -10.84 -1.26 4.52
CA TYR A 160 -10.24 -0.60 3.34
C TYR A 160 -9.10 -1.44 2.74
N PRO A 161 -9.26 -2.04 1.55
CA PRO A 161 -8.29 -3.02 1.04
C PRO A 161 -7.04 -2.39 0.42
N SER A 162 -7.01 -1.09 0.14
CA SER A 162 -5.85 -0.42 -0.48
C SER A 162 -4.86 0.11 0.55
N ASP A 163 -4.67 -0.65 1.64
CA ASP A 163 -3.80 -0.30 2.75
C ASP A 163 -2.37 -0.85 2.60
N ASP A 164 -1.46 -0.44 3.48
CA ASP A 164 -0.03 -0.76 3.35
C ASP A 164 0.28 -2.23 3.63
N ILE A 165 -0.56 -2.94 4.37
CA ILE A 165 -0.39 -4.37 4.63
C ILE A 165 -0.64 -5.17 3.34
N ASN A 166 -1.62 -4.82 2.49
CA ASN A 166 -1.82 -5.52 1.21
C ASN A 166 -0.72 -5.19 0.20
N LYS A 167 -0.14 -3.99 0.28
CA LYS A 167 1.00 -3.57 -0.56
C LYS A 167 2.35 -4.09 -0.03
N PHE A 168 2.40 -4.62 1.19
CA PHE A 168 3.64 -4.89 1.92
C PHE A 168 4.62 -5.82 1.18
N LEU A 169 4.12 -6.84 0.47
CA LEU A 169 4.99 -7.74 -0.29
C LEU A 169 5.76 -7.01 -1.41
N TRP A 170 5.21 -5.93 -1.98
CA TRP A 170 5.95 -5.08 -2.91
C TRP A 170 7.11 -4.37 -2.22
N MET A 171 6.91 -3.89 -0.99
CA MET A 171 7.97 -3.28 -0.18
C MET A 171 9.10 -4.28 0.09
N VAL A 172 8.75 -5.53 0.41
CA VAL A 172 9.70 -6.63 0.63
C VAL A 172 10.47 -6.96 -0.65
N ARG A 173 9.79 -7.06 -1.79
CA ARG A 173 10.42 -7.38 -3.09
C ARG A 173 11.36 -6.28 -3.55
N ILE A 174 10.94 -5.02 -3.49
CA ILE A 174 11.76 -3.86 -3.88
C ILE A 174 12.94 -3.70 -2.93
N GLY A 175 12.72 -3.82 -1.61
CA GLY A 175 13.78 -3.81 -0.62
C GLY A 175 14.78 -4.95 -0.81
N GLY A 176 14.29 -6.18 -1.00
CA GLY A 176 15.11 -7.39 -1.20
C GLY A 176 15.89 -7.40 -2.51
N GLY A 177 15.42 -6.70 -3.54
CA GLY A 177 16.15 -6.52 -4.80
C GLY A 177 17.46 -5.75 -4.65
N VAL A 178 17.55 -4.86 -3.66
CA VAL A 178 18.75 -4.06 -3.37
C VAL A 178 19.50 -4.57 -2.13
N PHE A 179 18.76 -5.09 -1.13
CA PHE A 179 19.29 -5.50 0.18
C PHE A 179 19.06 -7.01 0.39
N PRO A 180 20.04 -7.87 0.08
CA PRO A 180 19.88 -9.33 0.06
C PRO A 180 19.53 -9.99 1.40
N GLU A 181 19.64 -9.25 2.50
CA GLU A 181 19.18 -9.70 3.82
C GLU A 181 17.66 -9.87 3.92
N ILE A 182 16.89 -9.22 3.04
CA ILE A 182 15.42 -9.31 3.00
C ILE A 182 15.07 -10.40 2.01
N LYS A 183 14.44 -11.45 2.49
CA LYS A 183 13.99 -12.58 1.66
C LYS A 183 12.49 -12.71 1.78
N GLU A 184 11.79 -12.63 0.66
CA GLU A 184 10.32 -12.72 0.62
C GLU A 184 9.78 -13.95 1.36
N ARG A 185 10.45 -15.11 1.22
CA ARG A 185 10.09 -16.36 1.89
C ARG A 185 9.97 -16.26 3.40
N ASP A 186 10.72 -15.37 4.06
CA ASP A 186 10.71 -15.23 5.52
C ASP A 186 9.41 -14.56 6.03
N TYR A 187 8.68 -13.87 5.15
CA TYR A 187 7.42 -13.20 5.43
C TYR A 187 6.19 -14.07 5.12
N LEU A 188 6.37 -15.21 4.45
CA LEU A 188 5.29 -16.13 4.07
C LEU A 188 5.12 -17.25 5.11
N GLY A 189 3.87 -17.52 5.47
CA GLY A 189 3.49 -18.64 6.34
C GLY A 189 3.10 -19.85 5.50
N GLN A 190 3.90 -20.92 5.51
CA GLN A 190 3.69 -22.12 4.67
C GLN A 190 3.55 -21.78 3.17
N GLY A 191 4.25 -20.75 2.70
CA GLY A 191 4.18 -20.27 1.30
C GLY A 191 3.05 -19.28 1.01
N ASN A 192 2.13 -19.05 1.94
CA ASN A 192 1.02 -18.11 1.78
C ASN A 192 1.26 -16.80 2.54
N TYR A 193 0.79 -15.69 1.99
CA TYR A 193 0.76 -14.40 2.68
C TYR A 193 -0.47 -14.33 3.58
N ARG A 194 -0.24 -14.21 4.89
CA ARG A 194 -1.28 -14.22 5.94
C ARG A 194 -0.81 -13.38 7.12
N VAL A 195 -1.75 -12.87 7.92
CA VAL A 195 -1.48 -11.97 9.06
C VAL A 195 -1.86 -12.56 10.43
N ASP A 196 -2.37 -13.79 10.42
CA ASP A 196 -2.77 -14.57 11.59
C ASP A 196 -1.56 -15.22 12.31
N ALA A 197 -1.82 -16.09 13.28
CA ALA A 197 -0.77 -16.75 14.08
C ALA A 197 0.21 -17.62 13.27
N GLY A 198 -0.18 -18.05 12.06
CA GLY A 198 0.67 -18.83 11.19
C GLY A 198 1.38 -18.03 10.11
N ALA A 199 1.35 -16.69 10.21
CA ALA A 199 2.14 -15.78 9.40
C ALA A 199 3.66 -16.04 9.50
N GLY A 200 4.41 -15.55 8.50
CA GLY A 200 5.87 -15.58 8.55
C GLY A 200 6.40 -14.83 9.77
N LYS A 201 7.39 -15.39 10.47
CA LYS A 201 7.96 -14.77 11.67
C LYS A 201 8.53 -13.38 11.40
N ALA A 202 9.08 -13.16 10.20
CA ALA A 202 9.58 -11.84 9.81
C ALA A 202 8.44 -10.83 9.63
N LEU A 203 7.25 -11.25 9.19
CA LEU A 203 6.08 -10.37 9.09
C LEU A 203 5.60 -9.94 10.48
N LEU A 204 5.41 -10.88 11.41
CA LEU A 204 4.93 -10.56 12.76
C LEU A 204 5.90 -9.68 13.57
N ASP A 205 7.19 -9.67 13.22
CA ASP A 205 8.23 -8.87 13.88
C ASP A 205 8.59 -7.57 13.12
N CYS A 206 8.15 -7.40 11.86
CA CYS A 206 8.53 -6.22 11.06
C CYS A 206 7.88 -4.93 11.58
N LEU A 207 8.50 -3.80 11.24
CA LEU A 207 8.00 -2.49 11.62
C LEU A 207 6.59 -2.25 11.07
N MET A 208 6.33 -2.54 9.79
CA MET A 208 5.02 -2.29 9.17
C MET A 208 3.88 -2.97 9.92
N TYR A 209 4.05 -4.24 10.29
CA TYR A 209 3.05 -4.99 11.06
C TYR A 209 2.83 -4.34 12.44
N LYS A 210 3.92 -4.00 13.13
CA LYS A 210 3.85 -3.37 14.46
C LYS A 210 3.17 -2.00 14.43
N LEU A 211 3.49 -1.15 13.46
CA LEU A 211 2.86 0.18 13.31
C LEU A 211 1.39 0.08 12.87
N SER A 212 1.04 -0.89 12.03
CA SER A 212 -0.35 -1.04 11.56
C SER A 212 -1.26 -1.59 12.67
N TYR A 213 -0.81 -2.58 13.42
CA TYR A 213 -1.62 -3.30 14.42
C TYR A 213 -1.39 -2.86 15.88
N TYR A 214 -0.59 -1.82 16.15
CA TYR A 214 -0.39 -1.31 17.51
C TYR A 214 -1.73 -0.97 18.18
N ARG A 215 -2.02 -1.57 19.35
CA ARG A 215 -3.29 -1.45 20.11
C ARG A 215 -4.56 -1.86 19.34
N PHE A 216 -4.44 -2.47 18.17
CA PHE A 216 -5.59 -2.86 17.35
C PHE A 216 -6.44 -3.96 17.98
N ALA A 217 -5.82 -4.88 18.74
CA ALA A 217 -6.54 -6.01 19.32
C ALA A 217 -7.74 -5.58 20.17
N GLU A 218 -7.53 -4.62 21.08
CA GLU A 218 -8.57 -4.09 21.95
C GLU A 218 -9.56 -3.20 21.20
N ALA A 219 -9.08 -2.38 20.27
CA ALA A 219 -9.96 -1.52 19.46
C ALA A 219 -10.92 -2.33 18.58
N ALA A 220 -10.44 -3.41 17.96
CA ALA A 220 -11.26 -4.30 17.15
C ALA A 220 -12.31 -5.04 17.99
N MET A 221 -12.03 -5.33 19.26
CA MET A 221 -12.99 -5.94 20.17
C MET A 221 -14.20 -5.04 20.41
N LEU A 222 -13.99 -3.73 20.54
CA LEU A 222 -15.05 -2.74 20.77
C LEU A 222 -16.00 -2.61 19.58
N THR A 223 -15.52 -2.77 18.35
CA THR A 223 -16.34 -2.57 17.14
C THR A 223 -16.88 -3.86 16.53
N THR A 224 -16.10 -4.94 16.56
CA THR A 224 -16.46 -6.21 15.91
C THR A 224 -16.91 -7.30 16.88
N GLY A 225 -16.74 -7.09 18.19
CA GLY A 225 -16.93 -8.12 19.21
C GLY A 225 -15.85 -9.20 19.22
N ARG A 226 -14.85 -9.12 18.32
CA ARG A 226 -13.75 -10.07 18.20
C ARG A 226 -12.41 -9.37 18.39
N ARG A 227 -11.62 -9.87 19.35
CA ARG A 227 -10.30 -9.29 19.66
C ARG A 227 -9.35 -9.47 18.49
N GLY A 228 -8.81 -8.37 17.98
CA GLY A 228 -7.82 -8.38 16.89
C GLY A 228 -8.33 -8.89 15.54
N PHE A 229 -9.61 -8.73 15.25
CA PHE A 229 -10.18 -9.15 13.97
C PHE A 229 -9.96 -8.10 12.87
N ASP A 230 -9.18 -8.45 11.84
CA ASP A 230 -8.94 -7.61 10.66
C ASP A 230 -10.03 -7.84 9.61
N ARG A 231 -10.80 -6.78 9.29
CA ARG A 231 -11.94 -6.84 8.36
C ARG A 231 -11.54 -6.94 6.89
N VAL A 232 -10.32 -6.53 6.52
CA VAL A 232 -9.81 -6.64 5.14
C VAL A 232 -9.39 -8.08 4.86
N ARG A 233 -8.65 -8.69 5.79
CA ARG A 233 -8.15 -10.08 5.62
C ARG A 233 -9.10 -11.13 6.15
N ASN A 234 -10.12 -10.72 6.90
CA ASN A 234 -11.14 -11.60 7.49
C ASN A 234 -10.54 -12.66 8.43
N VAL A 235 -9.54 -12.27 9.22
CA VAL A 235 -8.82 -13.16 10.15
C VAL A 235 -8.48 -12.46 11.47
N GLU A 236 -8.26 -13.25 12.52
CA GLU A 236 -7.66 -12.76 13.76
C GLU A 236 -6.15 -12.63 13.60
N ILE A 237 -5.59 -11.51 14.04
CA ILE A 237 -4.17 -11.23 13.90
C ILE A 237 -3.31 -12.15 14.77
N GLY A 238 -2.11 -12.49 14.28
CA GLY A 238 -1.20 -13.42 14.95
C GLY A 238 -0.54 -12.88 16.22
N ASN A 239 -0.27 -11.58 16.28
CA ASN A 239 0.33 -10.95 17.45
C ASN A 239 -0.55 -9.80 17.95
N MET A 240 -1.23 -10.03 19.08
CA MET A 240 -2.17 -9.07 19.68
C MET A 240 -1.49 -8.07 20.62
N ASP A 241 -0.36 -8.43 21.22
CA ASP A 241 0.29 -7.65 22.29
C ASP A 241 1.54 -6.94 21.76
N ILE A 242 1.33 -5.93 20.92
CA ILE A 242 2.41 -5.16 20.29
C ILE A 242 2.88 -4.03 21.20
N LYS A 243 4.20 -3.96 21.44
CA LYS A 243 4.87 -2.86 22.13
C LYS A 243 5.85 -2.17 21.19
N LEU A 244 5.85 -0.85 21.21
CA LEU A 244 6.80 -0.01 20.49
C LEU A 244 7.79 0.61 21.49
N ASN A 245 9.08 0.55 21.16
CA ASN A 245 10.18 1.04 21.99
C ASN A 245 10.94 2.20 21.31
N TYR A 246 10.92 2.26 19.99
CA TYR A 246 11.67 3.23 19.17
C TYR A 246 10.77 4.21 18.44
N PHE A 247 9.46 3.96 18.46
CA PHE A 247 8.43 4.80 17.88
C PHE A 247 7.34 5.02 18.92
N HIS A 248 6.68 6.17 18.90
CA HIS A 248 5.45 6.39 19.65
C HIS A 248 4.38 6.95 18.73
N GLU A 249 3.15 6.49 18.95
CA GLU A 249 1.97 6.98 18.24
C GLU A 249 1.71 8.44 18.64
N VAL A 250 1.56 9.31 17.65
CA VAL A 250 1.25 10.73 17.86
C VAL A 250 -0.12 11.13 17.31
N PHE A 251 -0.62 10.37 16.33
CA PHE A 251 -1.93 10.58 15.73
C PHE A 251 -2.43 9.27 15.11
N THR A 252 -3.72 9.02 15.25
CA THR A 252 -4.47 8.00 14.51
C THR A 252 -5.80 8.63 14.15
N SER A 253 -6.18 8.55 12.87
CA SER A 253 -7.42 9.14 12.35
C SER A 253 -8.66 8.49 12.96
N GLU A 254 -9.81 9.17 12.81
CA GLU A 254 -11.10 8.73 13.40
C GLU A 254 -11.41 7.25 13.13
N HIS A 255 -11.22 6.81 11.89
CA HIS A 255 -11.52 5.45 11.44
C HIS A 255 -10.28 4.55 11.33
N TRP A 256 -9.17 4.98 11.94
CA TRP A 256 -7.89 4.27 11.98
C TRP A 256 -7.25 4.02 10.61
N MET A 257 -7.69 4.74 9.58
CA MET A 257 -7.16 4.62 8.22
C MET A 257 -5.73 5.11 8.10
N VAL A 258 -5.38 6.19 8.78
CA VAL A 258 -4.04 6.78 8.74
C VAL A 258 -3.48 6.86 10.15
N ARG A 259 -2.28 6.33 10.32
CA ARG A 259 -1.58 6.32 11.61
C ARG A 259 -0.22 6.98 11.45
N ILE A 260 0.11 7.87 12.38
CA ILE A 260 1.34 8.64 12.36
C ILE A 260 2.11 8.36 13.64
N TYR A 261 3.36 7.99 13.46
CA TYR A 261 4.29 7.66 14.53
C TYR A 261 5.47 8.61 14.48
N LYS A 262 5.91 9.07 15.64
CA LYS A 262 7.15 9.84 15.78
C LYS A 262 8.29 8.93 16.23
N LEU A 263 9.48 9.15 15.67
CA LEU A 263 10.69 8.45 16.09
C LEU A 263 11.12 8.94 17.48
N ASN A 264 11.44 7.99 18.36
CA ASN A 264 12.00 8.30 19.67
C ASN A 264 13.44 8.81 19.52
N ASP A 265 13.82 9.72 20.43
CA ASP A 265 15.18 10.21 20.54
C ASP A 265 16.18 9.13 20.88
N ARG A 266 17.45 9.40 20.54
CA ARG A 266 18.52 8.45 20.85
C ARG A 266 18.53 8.26 22.37
N PRO A 267 18.49 7.01 22.85
CA PRO A 267 18.64 6.78 24.27
C PRO A 267 20.01 7.33 24.70
N ASN A 268 20.05 8.07 25.82
CA ASN A 268 21.30 8.63 26.38
C ASN A 268 22.41 7.59 26.58
N ARG A 269 22.08 6.28 26.62
CA ARG A 269 23.04 5.18 26.63
C ARG A 269 22.55 4.05 25.74
N GLU A 270 23.27 3.75 24.66
CA GLU A 270 22.94 2.61 23.80
C GLU A 270 23.27 1.27 24.50
N SER A 271 22.28 0.40 24.62
CA SER A 271 22.56 -1.02 24.90
C SER A 271 23.16 -1.64 23.63
N LYS A 272 24.48 -1.89 23.66
CA LYS A 272 25.20 -2.54 22.56
C LYS A 272 24.48 -3.83 22.16
N LEU A 273 24.30 -4.05 20.86
CA LEU A 273 23.83 -5.33 20.31
C LEU A 273 24.64 -6.47 20.95
N LYS A 274 23.97 -7.43 21.59
CA LYS A 274 24.63 -8.64 22.09
C LYS A 274 25.22 -9.38 20.89
N ASN A 275 26.52 -9.19 20.67
CA ASN A 275 27.23 -9.77 19.57
C ASN A 275 27.35 -11.29 19.82
N THR A 276 26.49 -12.09 19.20
CA THR A 276 26.38 -13.55 19.40
C THR A 276 27.66 -14.31 19.04
N ARG A 277 28.60 -13.69 18.32
CA ARG A 277 29.94 -14.26 18.08
C ARG A 277 30.83 -14.29 19.33
N ARG A 278 30.65 -13.38 20.29
CA ARG A 278 31.50 -13.31 21.48
C ARG A 278 31.11 -14.32 22.58
N SER A 279 29.86 -14.79 22.60
CA SER A 279 29.41 -15.78 23.60
C SER A 279 29.92 -17.21 23.33
N ARG A 280 30.29 -17.53 22.09
CA ARG A 280 30.87 -18.85 21.72
C ARG A 280 32.36 -18.99 22.04
N MET A 281 33.11 -17.89 22.18
CA MET A 281 34.53 -17.96 22.55
C MET A 281 34.79 -18.10 24.07
N GLY A 282 33.79 -17.85 24.92
CA GLY A 282 33.94 -17.89 26.38
C GLY A 282 33.70 -19.27 27.05
N ARG A 283 33.42 -20.32 26.27
CA ARG A 283 33.14 -21.68 26.81
C ARG A 283 34.05 -22.74 26.15
N ARG A 284 35.36 -22.55 26.20
CA ARG A 284 36.30 -23.68 26.10
C ARG A 284 36.74 -24.04 27.52
N ARG A 285 36.18 -25.14 28.06
CA ARG A 285 36.67 -25.73 29.32
C ARG A 285 38.13 -26.18 29.10
N PRO A 286 39.05 -25.93 30.05
CA PRO A 286 40.41 -26.43 29.94
C PRO A 286 40.39 -27.98 30.02
N PRO A 287 41.30 -28.67 29.32
CA PRO A 287 41.37 -30.13 29.37
C PRO A 287 41.78 -30.59 30.77
N LYS A 288 41.11 -31.61 31.29
CA LYS A 288 41.44 -32.26 32.56
C LYS A 288 42.85 -32.87 32.47
N ARG A 289 43.74 -32.45 33.36
CA ARG A 289 45.07 -33.05 33.59
C ARG A 289 44.87 -34.48 34.11
N LYS A 290 45.38 -35.49 33.39
CA LYS A 290 45.48 -36.87 33.90
C LYS A 290 46.61 -36.90 34.94
N LEU A 291 46.32 -37.39 36.14
CA LEU A 291 47.32 -37.72 37.15
C LEU A 291 48.08 -38.99 36.72
N PRO A 292 49.40 -39.06 36.89
CA PRO A 292 50.16 -40.28 36.62
C PRO A 292 49.89 -41.32 37.71
N SER A 293 49.59 -42.54 37.29
CA SER A 293 49.52 -43.71 38.18
C SER A 293 50.92 -44.00 38.70
N GLY A 294 51.12 -43.87 40.01
CA GLY A 294 52.34 -44.29 40.69
C GLY A 294 52.54 -45.80 40.54
N ALA A 295 53.74 -46.18 40.14
CA ALA A 295 54.23 -47.54 40.17
C ALA A 295 54.60 -47.94 41.60
N LEU A 296 54.30 -49.19 41.94
CA LEU A 296 54.80 -49.91 43.11
C LEU A 296 56.29 -50.20 42.94
N ALA A 297 57.11 -49.73 43.89
CA ALA A 297 58.27 -50.40 44.50
C ALA A 297 58.92 -49.44 45.51
#